data_AF-A0A929UVR9-F1
#
_entry.id   AF-A0A929UVR9-F1
#
_cell.length_a   1.000
_cell.length_b   1.000
_cell.length_c   1.000
_cell.angle_alpha   90.00
_cell.angle_beta   90.00
_cell.angle_gamma   90.00
#
_symmetry.space_group_name_H-M   'P 1'
#
loop_
_entity.id
_entity.type
_entity.pdbx_description
1 polymer ?
#
loop_
_entity_poly.entity_id
_entity_poly.type
_entity_poly.pdbx_seq_one_letter_code
_entity_poly.pdbx_strand_id
1 'polypeptide(L)' 'CHRSFVVNPENITKVDKVERIAIFENQESCLISRMKYRGLLNRLDALQHP' A
#
# COMPACT_ATOMS: atom_id res chain seq x y z
N CYS A 1 -0.16 -4.51 3.25
CA CYS A 1 0.74 -4.63 4.44
C CYS A 1 -0.05 -5.14 5.64
N HIS A 2 0.17 -6.39 6.02
CA HIS A 2 -0.56 -7.09 7.10
C HIS A 2 0.44 -7.64 8.12
N ARG A 3 -0.03 -8.35 9.16
CA ARG A 3 0.90 -9.08 10.05
C ARG A 3 1.58 -10.24 9.32
N SER A 4 0.94 -10.76 8.27
CA SER A 4 1.41 -11.92 7.50
C SER A 4 2.36 -11.56 6.37
N PHE A 5 2.55 -10.27 6.06
CA PHE A 5 3.39 -9.83 4.93
C PHE A 5 3.78 -8.35 5.07
N VAL A 6 5.06 -8.08 4.77
CA VAL A 6 5.65 -6.75 4.61
C VAL A 6 5.63 -6.41 3.12
N VAL A 7 5.44 -5.15 2.76
CA VAL A 7 5.41 -4.68 1.37
C VAL A 7 6.39 -3.54 1.20
N ASN A 8 7.00 -3.42 0.02
CA ASN A 8 7.77 -2.23 -0.35
C ASN A 8 6.82 -1.14 -0.89
N PRO A 9 6.69 0.03 -0.23
CA PRO A 9 5.83 1.11 -0.73
C PRO A 9 6.22 1.64 -2.11
N GLU A 10 7.50 1.58 -2.49
CA GLU A 10 7.98 2.06 -3.79
C GLU A 10 7.45 1.22 -4.96
N ASN A 11 7.11 -0.04 -4.72
CA ASN A 11 6.58 -0.94 -5.75
C ASN A 11 5.05 -0.87 -5.86
N ILE A 12 4.38 -0.08 -5.04
CA ILE A 12 2.92 0.07 -5.07
C ILE A 12 2.56 1.06 -6.17
N THR A 13 1.84 0.60 -7.18
CA THR A 13 1.38 1.44 -8.30
C THR A 13 0.03 2.10 -7.99
N LYS A 14 -0.83 1.42 -7.22
CA LYS A 14 -2.17 1.92 -6.88
C LYS A 14 -2.64 1.36 -5.55
N VAL A 15 -3.46 2.16 -4.87
CA VAL A 15 -4.23 1.70 -3.70
C VAL A 15 -5.72 1.85 -3.98
N ASP A 16 -6.46 0.75 -3.86
CA ASP A 16 -7.91 0.79 -3.76
C ASP A 16 -8.27 1.20 -2.32
N LYS A 17 -8.88 2.37 -2.17
CA LYS A 17 -9.23 2.93 -0.86
C LYS A 17 -10.51 2.34 -0.26
N VAL A 18 -11.39 1.80 -1.10
CA VAL A 18 -12.67 1.18 -0.69
C VAL A 18 -12.38 -0.21 -0.14
N GLU A 19 -11.71 -1.03 -0.94
CA GLU A 19 -11.36 -2.41 -0.58
C GLU A 19 -10.10 -2.51 0.30
N ARG A 20 -9.31 -1.42 0.39
CA ARG A 20 -8.02 -1.35 1.10
C ARG A 20 -7.02 -2.38 0.59
N ILE A 21 -6.86 -2.40 -0.73
CA ILE A 21 -5.95 -3.28 -1.44
C ILE A 21 -4.81 -2.45 -2.03
N ALA A 22 -3.57 -2.90 -1.83
CA ALA A 22 -2.41 -2.38 -2.55
C ALA A 22 -2.20 -3.24 -3.81
N ILE A 23 -1.99 -2.58 -4.94
CA ILE A 23 -1.74 -3.19 -6.25
C ILE A 23 -0.31 -2.86 -6.68
N PHE A 24 0.39 -3.85 -7.21
CA PHE A 24 1.79 -3.75 -7.64
C PHE A 24 1.90 -3.81 -9.18
N GLU A 25 3.08 -3.50 -9.73
CA GLU A 25 3.32 -3.47 -11.19
C GLU A 25 3.00 -4.80 -11.90
N ASN A 26 3.26 -5.93 -11.25
CA ASN A 26 3.00 -7.27 -11.76
C ASN A 26 1.52 -7.70 -11.66
N GLN A 27 0.59 -6.77 -11.37
CA GLN A 27 -0.82 -7.03 -11.11
C GLN A 27 -1.11 -7.90 -9.88
N GLU A 28 -0.09 -8.22 -9.07
CA GLU A 28 -0.34 -8.80 -7.76
C GLU A 28 -0.98 -7.76 -6.84
N SER A 29 -1.65 -8.26 -5.82
CA SER A 29 -2.31 -7.39 -4.85
C SER A 29 -2.29 -7.99 -3.46
N CYS A 30 -2.40 -7.13 -2.45
CA CYS A 30 -2.51 -7.59 -1.07
C CYS A 30 -3.43 -6.68 -0.24
N LEU A 31 -4.05 -7.29 0.78
CA LEU A 31 -4.85 -6.56 1.76
C LEU A 31 -3.97 -5.64 2.63
N ILE A 32 -4.47 -4.46 2.92
CA ILE A 32 -3.84 -3.53 3.85
C ILE A 32 -4.55 -3.63 5.20
N SER A 33 -3.80 -3.94 6.26
CA SER A 33 -4.35 -3.93 7.61
C SER A 33 -4.89 -2.55 7.97
N ARG A 34 -6.05 -2.50 8.62
CA ARG A 34 -6.68 -1.26 9.12
C ARG A 34 -5.70 -0.37 9.89
N MET A 35 -4.88 -0.98 10.76
CA MET A 35 -3.91 -0.24 11.58
C MET A 35 -2.75 0.35 10.77
N LYS A 36 -2.38 -0.27 9.64
CA LYS A 36 -1.25 0.16 8.81
C LYS A 36 -1.69 1.05 7.63
N TYR A 37 -3.00 1.15 7.39
CA TYR A 37 -3.56 1.85 6.22
C TYR A 37 -3.15 3.32 6.16
N ARG A 38 -3.38 4.09 7.23
CA ARG A 38 -3.05 5.53 7.25
C ARG A 38 -1.55 5.77 7.12
N GLY A 39 -0.73 4.98 7.83
CA GLY A 39 0.74 5.09 7.74
C GLY A 39 1.27 4.80 6.34
N LEU A 40 0.69 3.79 5.66
CA LEU A 40 1.06 3.47 4.28
C LEU A 40 0.70 4.61 3.32
N LEU A 41 -0.50 5.17 3.42
CA LEU A 41 -0.91 6.31 2.58
C LEU A 41 0.01 7.52 2.75
N ASN A 42 0.36 7.86 3.99
CA ASN A 42 1.28 8.98 4.25
C ASN A 42 2.67 8.73 3.63
N ARG A 43 3.17 7.49 3.69
CA ARG A 43 4.46 7.16 3.06
C ARG A 43 4.40 7.26 1.55
N LEU A 44 3.30 6.82 0.92
CA LEU A 44 3.10 6.94 -0.53
C LEU A 44 3.01 8.40 -0.96
N ASP A 45 2.30 9.23 -0.20
CA ASP A 45 2.19 10.67 -0.48
C ASP A 45 3.57 11.36 -0.45
N ALA A 46 4.39 11.05 0.56
CA ALA A 46 5.76 11.54 0.68
C ALA A 46 6.71 11.02 -0.42
N LEU A 47 6.39 9.91 -1.09
CA LEU A 47 7.16 9.40 -2.24
C LEU A 47 6.77 10.10 -3.55
N GLN A 48 5.52 10.55 -3.67
CA GLN A 48 5.02 11.28 -4.85
C GLN A 48 5.37 12.77 -4.81
N HIS A 49 5.64 13.31 -3.63
CA HIS A 49 6.05 14.70 -3.41
C HIS A 49 7.32 14.74 -2.52
N PRO A 50 8.49 14.40 -3.08
CA PRO A 50 9.75 14.30 -2.33
C PRO A 50 10.25 15.65 -1.80
#